data_AF-A0A1M7RHP7-F1
#
_entry.id   AF-A0A1M7RHP7-F1
#
_cell.length_a   1.000
_cell.length_b   1.000
_cell.length_c   1.000
_cell.angle_alpha   90.00
_cell.angle_beta   90.00
_cell.angle_gamma   90.00
#
_symmetry.space_group_name_H-M   'P 1'
#
loop_
_entity.id
_entity.type
_entity.pdbx_description
1 polymer ?
#
loop_
_entity_poly.entity_id
_entity_poly.type
_entity_poly.pdbx_seq_one_letter_code
_entity_poly.pdbx_strand_id
1 'polypeptide(L)'
;MWIEIKKDIFENLSDFKSLNFLLQLLTWTPDGSVQRYQVLIDFDKVGQFDSYKQISPFDKELIAAEFDNFVMTGGKTRYYVTNDNKTPNTFNLEESIRFFIQPASIILENSKNDALFIEAIIHHFDGKIENGRQLLKEYINNGWIQFENAGGCGNVKNFIEGKLQSFNNLAQRNNRPNHHYLRCIVVLDSDKHYPGQPQKHEYDALEKYLQGISVTNYHILEKRAMENYIPDDVIIKELNGKANQSWINVYKYLTVDQKDFLSYNTDFSRGEDGKIFLPPLIAAVYVLSQANLEILHKGIEYPRFKDEFPKLFNNALVNKKTLRDRAGSNELEIILDKIKSLT
;
A
#
# COMPACT_ATOMS: atom_id res chain seq x y z
N MET A 1 8.44 -7.73 -12.13
CA MET A 1 7.42 -7.45 -13.16
C MET A 1 8.05 -7.34 -14.52
N TRP A 2 7.43 -7.92 -15.55
CA TRP A 2 7.89 -7.86 -16.94
C TRP A 2 7.47 -6.58 -17.67
N ILE A 3 8.44 -5.93 -18.31
CA ILE A 3 8.29 -4.76 -19.16
C ILE A 3 8.80 -5.12 -20.55
N GLU A 4 7.96 -5.00 -21.57
CA GLU A 4 8.39 -5.28 -22.94
C GLU A 4 8.75 -3.99 -23.66
N ILE A 5 9.94 -3.95 -24.25
CA ILE A 5 10.34 -2.85 -25.14
C ILE A 5 10.07 -3.28 -26.57
N LYS A 6 9.09 -2.64 -27.20
CA LYS A 6 8.60 -2.99 -28.53
C LYS A 6 9.59 -2.57 -29.62
N LYS A 7 9.51 -3.29 -30.74
CA LYS A 7 10.36 -3.10 -31.94
C LYS A 7 10.41 -1.65 -32.42
N ASP A 8 9.29 -0.95 -32.39
CA ASP A 8 9.15 0.39 -32.93
C ASP A 8 9.98 1.45 -32.18
N ILE A 9 10.35 1.16 -30.92
CA ILE A 9 11.32 1.98 -30.16
C ILE A 9 12.71 1.91 -30.78
N PHE A 10 13.11 0.75 -31.29
CA PHE A 10 14.42 0.55 -31.91
C PHE A 10 14.47 1.07 -33.35
N GLU A 11 13.35 0.97 -34.08
CA GLU A 11 13.20 1.44 -35.46
C GLU A 11 13.34 2.95 -35.60
N ASN A 12 12.67 3.70 -34.71
CA ASN A 12 12.52 5.15 -34.84
C ASN A 12 13.37 5.91 -33.82
N LEU A 13 14.46 5.31 -33.34
CA LEU A 13 15.24 5.89 -32.26
C LEU A 13 16.11 7.04 -32.76
N SER A 14 15.72 8.27 -32.43
CA SER A 14 16.54 9.45 -32.68
C SER A 14 17.65 9.64 -31.64
N ASP A 15 17.49 9.08 -30.43
CA ASP A 15 18.42 9.23 -29.31
C ASP A 15 18.70 7.90 -28.60
N PHE A 16 19.87 7.31 -28.87
CA PHE A 16 20.35 6.11 -28.19
C PHE A 16 20.57 6.33 -26.68
N LYS A 17 20.89 7.55 -26.25
CA LYS A 17 21.19 7.84 -24.84
C LYS A 17 19.98 7.56 -23.95
N SER A 18 18.79 7.96 -24.40
CA SER A 18 17.54 7.71 -23.68
C SER A 18 17.21 6.21 -23.60
N LEU A 19 17.43 5.44 -24.67
CA LEU A 19 17.23 3.99 -24.65
C LEU A 19 18.20 3.32 -23.68
N ASN A 20 19.49 3.67 -23.77
CA ASN A 20 20.50 3.15 -22.87
C ASN A 20 20.19 3.48 -21.40
N PHE A 21 19.77 4.71 -21.11
CA PHE A 21 19.39 5.10 -19.75
C PHE A 21 18.19 4.28 -19.24
N LEU A 22 17.16 4.07 -20.07
CA LEU A 22 16.03 3.23 -19.70
C LEU A 22 16.47 1.78 -19.43
N LEU A 23 17.30 1.19 -20.29
CA LEU A 23 17.79 -0.17 -20.09
C LEU A 23 18.51 -0.28 -18.74
N GLN A 24 19.46 0.60 -18.47
CA GLN A 24 20.17 0.63 -17.18
C GLN A 24 19.21 0.82 -16.00
N LEU A 25 18.19 1.67 -16.13
CA LEU A 25 17.17 1.85 -15.10
C LEU A 25 16.37 0.56 -14.82
N LEU A 26 16.04 -0.21 -15.86
CA LEU A 26 15.21 -1.41 -15.74
C LEU A 26 16.00 -2.64 -15.29
N THR A 27 17.25 -2.76 -15.72
CA THR A 27 18.12 -3.92 -15.44
C THR A 27 18.96 -3.75 -14.20
N TRP A 28 19.09 -2.52 -13.67
CA TRP A 28 19.87 -2.28 -12.46
C TRP A 28 19.31 -3.04 -11.26
N THR A 29 20.22 -3.71 -10.55
CA THR A 29 19.94 -4.46 -9.33
C THR A 29 20.96 -4.07 -8.27
N PRO A 30 20.54 -3.64 -7.06
CA PRO A 30 21.46 -3.37 -5.97
C PRO A 30 22.21 -4.63 -5.57
N ASP A 31 23.48 -4.45 -5.18
CA ASP A 31 24.32 -5.57 -4.76
C ASP A 31 23.67 -6.32 -3.59
N GLY A 32 23.66 -7.64 -3.71
CA GLY A 32 23.02 -8.51 -2.74
C GLY A 32 21.52 -8.26 -2.53
N SER A 33 20.77 -7.65 -3.46
CA SER A 33 19.32 -7.48 -3.37
C SER A 33 18.58 -8.25 -4.49
N VAL A 34 17.35 -7.84 -4.82
CA VAL A 34 16.48 -8.44 -5.85
C VAL A 34 16.33 -7.47 -7.01
N GLN A 35 16.13 -7.99 -8.21
CA GLN A 35 15.85 -7.16 -9.38
C GLN A 35 14.44 -6.56 -9.28
N ARG A 36 14.30 -5.27 -9.63
CA ARG A 36 13.01 -4.56 -9.59
C ARG A 36 12.09 -4.94 -10.75
N TYR A 37 12.65 -4.96 -11.95
CA TYR A 37 11.92 -5.18 -13.19
C TYR A 37 12.65 -6.22 -14.04
N GLN A 38 11.90 -7.00 -14.80
CA GLN A 38 12.47 -7.84 -15.86
C GLN A 38 12.15 -7.21 -17.21
N VAL A 39 13.08 -7.30 -18.16
CA VAL A 39 12.93 -6.70 -19.50
C VAL A 39 12.70 -7.80 -20.53
N LEU A 40 11.71 -7.60 -21.39
CA LEU A 40 11.47 -8.42 -22.56
C LEU A 40 11.78 -7.62 -23.82
N ILE A 41 12.77 -8.09 -24.58
CA ILE A 41 13.08 -7.59 -25.92
C ILE A 41 13.19 -8.80 -26.84
N ASP A 42 12.39 -8.81 -27.91
CA ASP A 42 12.50 -9.79 -28.98
C ASP A 42 13.71 -9.44 -29.86
N PHE A 43 14.87 -9.98 -29.49
CA PHE A 43 16.14 -9.66 -30.13
C PHE A 43 16.20 -10.10 -31.61
N ASP A 44 15.44 -11.13 -32.00
CA ASP A 44 15.31 -11.55 -33.40
C ASP A 44 14.64 -10.47 -34.26
N LYS A 45 13.72 -9.69 -33.67
CA LYS A 45 13.05 -8.59 -34.36
C LYS A 45 13.81 -7.27 -34.34
N VAL A 46 14.77 -7.09 -33.43
CA VAL A 46 15.46 -5.79 -33.26
C VAL A 46 16.95 -5.83 -33.57
N GLY A 47 17.56 -7.00 -33.72
CA GLY A 47 18.99 -7.19 -33.91
C GLY A 47 19.61 -6.44 -35.09
N GLN A 48 18.83 -6.22 -36.14
CA GLN A 48 19.25 -5.48 -37.33
C GLN A 48 19.37 -3.96 -37.12
N PHE A 49 18.73 -3.38 -36.11
CA PHE A 49 18.72 -1.93 -35.90
C PHE A 49 20.00 -1.44 -35.25
N ASP A 50 20.50 -0.28 -35.69
CA ASP A 50 21.73 0.30 -35.16
C ASP A 50 21.61 0.71 -33.69
N SER A 51 20.39 1.04 -33.25
CA SER A 51 20.05 1.26 -31.84
C SER A 51 20.34 0.02 -30.99
N TYR A 52 19.96 -1.18 -31.45
CA TYR A 52 20.26 -2.43 -30.74
C TYR A 52 21.76 -2.79 -30.84
N LYS A 53 22.38 -2.59 -32.00
CA LYS A 53 23.81 -2.88 -32.18
C LYS A 53 24.70 -2.09 -31.22
N GLN A 54 24.30 -0.86 -30.86
CA GLN A 54 25.01 -0.02 -29.90
C GLN A 54 24.89 -0.47 -28.44
N ILE A 55 23.93 -1.35 -28.09
CA ILE A 55 23.81 -1.91 -26.74
C ILE A 55 25.07 -2.72 -26.41
N SER A 56 25.53 -2.60 -25.17
CA SER A 56 26.74 -3.29 -24.70
C SER A 56 26.60 -4.82 -24.84
N PRO A 57 27.69 -5.57 -25.05
CA PRO A 57 27.63 -7.03 -25.09
C PRO A 57 27.02 -7.63 -23.81
N PHE A 58 27.36 -7.06 -22.65
CA PHE A 58 26.84 -7.51 -21.36
C PHE A 58 25.32 -7.36 -21.25
N ASP A 59 24.78 -6.20 -21.64
CA ASP A 59 23.33 -5.98 -21.62
C ASP A 59 22.61 -6.88 -22.63
N LYS A 60 23.23 -7.19 -23.79
CA LYS A 60 22.66 -8.13 -24.77
C LYS A 60 22.57 -9.56 -24.23
N GLU A 61 23.60 -10.01 -23.50
CA GLU A 61 23.58 -11.32 -22.83
C GLU A 61 22.47 -11.38 -21.78
N LEU A 62 22.32 -10.32 -20.98
CA LEU A 62 21.23 -10.21 -20.01
C LEU A 62 19.86 -10.26 -20.69
N ILE A 63 19.65 -9.47 -21.76
CA ILE A 63 18.40 -9.44 -22.52
C ILE A 63 18.05 -10.83 -23.09
N ALA A 64 19.03 -11.56 -23.62
CA ALA A 64 18.83 -12.91 -24.12
C ALA A 64 18.41 -13.86 -22.99
N ALA A 65 19.09 -13.82 -21.84
CA ALA A 65 18.75 -14.64 -20.68
C ALA A 65 17.34 -14.32 -20.13
N GLU A 66 16.95 -13.04 -20.10
CA GLU A 66 15.60 -12.64 -19.69
C GLU A 66 14.53 -13.09 -20.70
N PHE A 67 14.81 -13.01 -22.00
CA PHE A 67 13.91 -13.53 -23.03
C PHE A 67 13.67 -15.04 -22.87
N ASP A 68 14.74 -15.83 -22.69
CA ASP A 68 14.64 -17.28 -22.48
C ASP A 68 13.82 -17.61 -21.22
N ASN A 69 14.10 -16.90 -20.11
CA ASN A 69 13.35 -17.05 -18.86
C ASN A 69 11.85 -16.71 -19.05
N PHE A 70 11.53 -15.65 -19.78
CA PHE A 70 10.15 -15.27 -20.09
C PHE A 70 9.42 -16.39 -20.84
N VAL A 71 10.06 -16.95 -21.87
CA VAL A 71 9.49 -18.05 -22.68
C VAL A 71 9.31 -19.31 -21.84
N MET A 72 10.32 -19.70 -21.05
CA MET A 72 10.28 -20.91 -20.23
C MET A 72 9.23 -20.85 -19.11
N THR A 73 9.04 -19.69 -18.51
CA THR A 73 8.11 -19.51 -17.37
C THR A 73 6.69 -19.13 -17.79
N GLY A 74 6.44 -18.89 -19.09
CA GLY A 74 5.16 -18.39 -19.57
C GLY A 74 4.86 -16.99 -19.01
N GLY A 75 5.88 -16.13 -18.98
CA GLY A 75 5.80 -14.79 -18.41
C GLY A 75 4.66 -13.96 -19.01
N LYS A 76 4.19 -12.97 -18.23
CA LYS A 76 3.16 -12.03 -18.67
C LYS A 76 3.67 -10.61 -18.55
N THR A 77 3.67 -9.89 -19.65
CA THR A 77 4.05 -8.48 -19.70
C THR A 77 2.92 -7.62 -19.15
N ARG A 78 3.29 -6.66 -18.29
CA ARG A 78 2.34 -5.72 -17.72
C ARG A 78 2.44 -4.34 -18.34
N TYR A 79 3.66 -3.89 -18.63
CA TYR A 79 3.93 -2.60 -19.23
C TYR A 79 4.65 -2.76 -20.56
N TYR A 80 4.44 -1.80 -21.46
CA TYR A 80 4.99 -1.82 -22.79
C TYR A 80 5.64 -0.48 -23.09
N VAL A 81 6.89 -0.50 -23.55
CA VAL A 81 7.61 0.67 -24.04
C VAL A 81 7.45 0.71 -25.56
N THR A 82 6.69 1.67 -26.07
CA THR A 82 6.31 1.79 -27.49
C THR A 82 5.91 3.23 -27.83
N ASN A 83 6.08 3.62 -29.09
CA ASN A 83 5.57 4.87 -29.63
C ASN A 83 4.05 4.83 -29.86
N ASP A 84 3.42 3.65 -29.91
CA ASP A 84 1.95 3.53 -29.86
C ASP A 84 1.44 3.51 -28.42
N ASN A 85 1.63 4.63 -27.73
CA ASN A 85 1.39 4.80 -26.30
C ASN A 85 -0.09 5.13 -25.95
N LYS A 86 -1.06 4.70 -26.77
CA LYS A 86 -2.47 5.14 -26.64
C LYS A 86 -3.26 4.43 -25.55
N THR A 87 -2.77 3.32 -25.03
CA THR A 87 -3.51 2.49 -24.05
C THR A 87 -2.95 2.63 -22.64
N PRO A 88 -3.71 2.25 -21.59
CA PRO A 88 -3.16 2.12 -20.25
C PRO A 88 -1.93 1.19 -20.25
N ASN A 89 -0.90 1.52 -19.47
CA ASN A 89 0.35 0.75 -19.35
C ASN A 89 1.27 0.70 -20.60
N THR A 90 0.92 1.37 -21.70
CA THR A 90 1.87 1.63 -22.81
C THR A 90 2.47 3.02 -22.64
N PHE A 91 3.79 3.15 -22.76
CA PHE A 91 4.53 4.39 -22.59
C PHE A 91 5.59 4.52 -23.69
N ASN A 92 5.82 5.71 -24.22
CA ASN A 92 7.01 5.94 -25.03
C ASN A 92 8.27 6.00 -24.16
N LEU A 93 9.42 6.28 -24.78
CA LEU A 93 10.70 6.26 -24.09
C LEU A 93 10.80 7.29 -22.95
N GLU A 94 10.40 8.54 -23.19
CA GLU A 94 10.43 9.60 -22.17
C GLU A 94 9.47 9.28 -21.01
N GLU A 95 8.25 8.88 -21.34
CA GLU A 95 7.24 8.48 -20.36
C GLU A 95 7.72 7.31 -19.51
N SER A 96 8.33 6.30 -20.12
CA SER A 96 8.85 5.11 -19.44
C SER A 96 9.94 5.48 -18.44
N ILE A 97 10.89 6.31 -18.84
CA ILE A 97 11.95 6.80 -17.95
C ILE A 97 11.31 7.50 -16.73
N ARG A 98 10.38 8.43 -16.97
CA ARG A 98 9.72 9.17 -15.89
C ARG A 98 8.88 8.26 -15.00
N PHE A 99 8.22 7.27 -15.58
CA PHE A 99 7.33 6.36 -14.89
C PHE A 99 8.05 5.32 -14.04
N PHE A 100 9.14 4.72 -14.55
CA PHE A 100 9.84 3.64 -13.86
C PHE A 100 10.87 4.12 -12.84
N ILE A 101 11.39 5.34 -12.97
CA ILE A 101 12.37 5.91 -12.03
C ILE A 101 11.74 6.25 -10.67
N GLN A 102 10.48 6.68 -10.67
CA GLN A 102 9.77 7.03 -9.44
C GLN A 102 9.47 5.79 -8.59
N PRO A 103 9.37 5.92 -7.26
CA PRO A 103 8.81 4.89 -6.40
C PRO A 103 7.30 4.73 -6.60
N ALA A 104 6.77 3.56 -6.25
CA ALA A 104 5.34 3.39 -5.99
C ALA A 104 5.01 3.88 -4.58
N SER A 105 3.84 4.47 -4.39
CA SER A 105 3.44 5.07 -3.11
C SER A 105 2.38 4.27 -2.37
N ILE A 106 2.59 4.02 -1.09
CA ILE A 106 1.56 3.59 -0.14
C ILE A 106 1.16 4.83 0.65
N ILE A 107 0.02 5.41 0.32
CA ILE A 107 -0.50 6.63 0.92
C ILE A 107 -1.31 6.26 2.16
N LEU A 108 -0.88 6.77 3.30
CA LEU A 108 -1.46 6.52 4.62
C LEU A 108 -1.84 7.85 5.27
N GLU A 109 -2.74 7.83 6.25
CA GLU A 109 -3.11 9.04 6.98
C GLU A 109 -1.95 9.59 7.81
N ASN A 110 -1.17 8.69 8.45
CA ASN A 110 0.04 8.99 9.18
C ASN A 110 1.13 7.94 8.89
N SER A 111 1.88 8.13 7.81
CA SER A 111 2.87 7.14 7.37
C SER A 111 3.95 6.79 8.39
N LYS A 112 4.26 7.69 9.34
CA LYS A 112 5.25 7.43 10.39
C LYS A 112 4.83 6.26 11.30
N ASN A 113 3.53 6.16 11.57
CA ASN A 113 2.98 5.26 12.56
C ASN A 113 2.24 4.11 11.90
N ASP A 114 1.47 4.42 10.85
CA ASP A 114 0.58 3.48 10.18
C ASP A 114 1.35 2.50 9.27
N ALA A 115 2.57 2.88 8.84
CA ALA A 115 3.44 1.99 8.09
C ALA A 115 3.73 0.69 8.86
N LEU A 116 3.76 0.72 10.20
CA LEU A 116 4.03 -0.46 11.02
C LEU A 116 2.98 -1.56 10.84
N PHE A 117 1.72 -1.18 10.60
CA PHE A 117 0.66 -2.13 10.27
C PHE A 117 0.90 -2.78 8.90
N ILE A 118 1.20 -1.97 7.88
CA ILE A 118 1.47 -2.48 6.52
C ILE A 118 2.73 -3.34 6.48
N GLU A 119 3.78 -2.94 7.20
CA GLU A 119 5.00 -3.71 7.36
C GLU A 119 4.74 -5.06 8.04
N ALA A 120 3.86 -5.12 9.05
CA ALA A 120 3.46 -6.39 9.66
C ALA A 120 2.69 -7.30 8.68
N ILE A 121 1.80 -6.73 7.85
CA ILE A 121 1.15 -7.49 6.76
C ILE A 121 2.21 -8.07 5.82
N ILE A 122 3.12 -7.24 5.30
CA ILE A 122 4.18 -7.70 4.40
C ILE A 122 5.03 -8.77 5.06
N HIS A 123 5.46 -8.54 6.31
CA HIS A 123 6.34 -9.45 7.02
C HIS A 123 5.71 -10.84 7.25
N HIS A 124 4.41 -10.93 7.48
CA HIS A 124 3.75 -12.20 7.81
C HIS A 124 3.01 -12.85 6.64
N PHE A 125 2.62 -12.08 5.62
CA PHE A 125 1.82 -12.57 4.50
C PHE A 125 2.58 -12.61 3.18
N ASP A 126 3.64 -11.80 3.00
CA ASP A 126 4.45 -11.88 1.78
C ASP A 126 5.27 -13.18 1.75
N GLY A 127 5.22 -13.86 0.61
CA GLY A 127 5.93 -15.10 0.37
C GLY A 127 7.43 -14.87 0.36
N LYS A 128 8.19 -15.93 0.67
CA LYS A 128 9.63 -15.91 0.50
C LYS A 128 9.99 -16.29 -0.93
N ILE A 129 10.91 -15.56 -1.53
CA ILE A 129 11.57 -15.96 -2.79
C ILE A 129 12.71 -16.96 -2.47
N GLU A 130 13.35 -17.54 -3.49
CA GLU A 130 14.28 -18.68 -3.37
C GLU A 130 15.42 -18.49 -2.36
N ASN A 131 15.87 -17.25 -2.13
CA ASN A 131 16.92 -16.89 -1.16
C ASN A 131 16.39 -16.61 0.26
N GLY A 132 15.12 -16.91 0.54
CA GLY A 132 14.49 -16.71 1.85
C GLY A 132 14.05 -15.27 2.16
N ARG A 133 14.24 -14.32 1.24
CA ARG A 133 13.83 -12.91 1.39
C ARG A 133 12.37 -12.69 1.00
N GLN A 134 11.83 -11.53 1.39
CA GLN A 134 10.48 -11.10 1.01
C GLN A 134 10.59 -9.99 -0.03
N LEU A 135 9.94 -10.17 -1.18
CA LEU A 135 10.12 -9.29 -2.33
C LEU A 135 9.72 -7.84 -2.00
N LEU A 136 8.57 -7.64 -1.36
CA LEU A 136 8.10 -6.30 -1.03
C LEU A 136 8.97 -5.61 0.02
N LYS A 137 9.56 -6.38 0.94
CA LYS A 137 10.49 -5.84 1.94
C LYS A 137 11.77 -5.30 1.27
N GLU A 138 12.31 -6.04 0.32
CA GLU A 138 13.44 -5.55 -0.48
C GLU A 138 13.06 -4.30 -1.28
N TYR A 139 11.85 -4.26 -1.85
CA TYR A 139 11.37 -3.08 -2.58
C TYR A 139 11.22 -1.84 -1.70
N ILE A 140 10.80 -1.99 -0.44
CA ILE A 140 10.78 -0.90 0.53
C ILE A 140 12.21 -0.47 0.90
N ASN A 141 13.08 -1.43 1.22
CA ASN A 141 14.47 -1.16 1.60
C ASN A 141 15.26 -0.42 0.50
N ASN A 142 14.98 -0.74 -0.77
CA ASN A 142 15.60 -0.09 -1.93
C ASN A 142 14.90 1.23 -2.33
N GLY A 143 13.88 1.67 -1.59
CA GLY A 143 13.13 2.89 -1.86
C GLY A 143 12.29 2.83 -3.14
N TRP A 144 11.96 1.63 -3.63
CA TRP A 144 11.10 1.43 -4.81
C TRP A 144 9.62 1.46 -4.48
N ILE A 145 9.29 1.17 -3.22
CA ILE A 145 7.99 1.46 -2.58
C ILE A 145 8.26 2.43 -1.44
N GLN A 146 7.41 3.45 -1.29
CA GLN A 146 7.53 4.46 -0.24
C GLN A 146 6.21 4.69 0.48
N PHE A 147 6.28 4.89 1.79
CA PHE A 147 5.13 5.30 2.60
C PHE A 147 4.99 6.82 2.57
N GLU A 148 3.83 7.30 2.15
CA GLU A 148 3.53 8.72 1.98
C GLU A 148 2.51 9.18 3.02
N ASN A 149 2.74 10.36 3.59
CA ASN A 149 1.89 10.93 4.63
C ASN A 149 0.84 11.87 4.03
N ALA A 150 -0.44 11.50 4.09
CA ALA A 150 -1.53 12.33 3.60
C ALA A 150 -2.10 13.29 4.65
N GLY A 151 -1.97 13.02 5.95
CA GLY A 151 -2.54 13.87 7.00
C GLY A 151 -4.07 13.78 7.12
N GLY A 152 -4.61 12.56 7.02
CA GLY A 152 -6.05 12.24 7.15
C GLY A 152 -6.83 12.18 5.84
N CYS A 153 -7.99 11.48 5.84
CA CYS A 153 -8.85 11.27 4.67
C CYS A 153 -9.13 12.56 3.86
N GLY A 154 -9.44 13.68 4.53
CA GLY A 154 -9.72 14.96 3.87
C GLY A 154 -8.55 15.56 3.09
N ASN A 155 -7.30 15.19 3.42
CA ASN A 155 -6.10 15.68 2.77
C ASN A 155 -5.51 14.72 1.72
N VAL A 156 -5.96 13.45 1.69
CA VAL A 156 -5.54 12.47 0.67
C VAL A 156 -5.76 13.01 -0.73
N LYS A 157 -6.92 13.63 -0.98
CA LYS A 157 -7.23 14.26 -2.27
C LYS A 157 -6.18 15.33 -2.63
N ASN A 158 -5.92 16.27 -1.73
CA ASN A 158 -4.95 17.35 -1.97
C ASN A 158 -3.54 16.80 -2.24
N PHE A 159 -3.15 15.76 -1.52
CA PHE A 159 -1.87 15.08 -1.72
C PHE A 159 -1.77 14.45 -3.11
N ILE A 160 -2.80 13.72 -3.54
CA ILE A 160 -2.85 13.10 -4.88
C ILE A 160 -2.85 14.18 -5.96
N GLU A 161 -3.64 15.24 -5.82
CA GLU A 161 -3.65 16.37 -6.76
C GLU A 161 -2.26 17.01 -6.89
N GLY A 162 -1.56 17.19 -5.76
CA GLY A 162 -0.17 17.67 -5.75
C GLY A 162 0.79 16.75 -6.52
N LYS A 163 0.68 15.42 -6.34
CA LYS A 163 1.47 14.46 -7.13
C LYS A 163 1.15 14.53 -8.61
N LEU A 164 -0.14 14.58 -8.96
CA LEU A 164 -0.60 14.64 -10.35
C LEU A 164 -0.09 15.90 -11.07
N GLN A 165 0.00 17.04 -10.38
CA GLN A 165 0.56 18.27 -10.94
C GLN A 165 1.99 18.09 -11.46
N SER A 166 2.80 17.25 -10.80
CA SER A 166 4.18 16.98 -11.22
C SER A 166 4.28 16.27 -12.58
N PHE A 167 3.17 15.72 -13.09
CA PHE A 167 3.11 15.06 -14.39
C PHE A 167 2.46 15.91 -15.48
N ASN A 168 1.90 17.09 -15.18
CA ASN A 168 1.12 17.89 -16.13
C ASN A 168 1.90 18.21 -17.42
N ASN A 169 3.17 18.60 -17.32
CA ASN A 169 3.98 18.92 -18.49
C ASN A 169 4.28 17.69 -19.36
N LEU A 170 4.49 16.51 -18.77
CA LEU A 170 4.68 15.26 -19.51
C LEU A 170 3.37 14.82 -20.18
N ALA A 171 2.28 14.88 -19.41
CA ALA A 171 0.93 14.57 -19.85
C ALA A 171 0.51 15.41 -21.07
N GLN A 172 0.71 16.72 -21.00
CA GLN A 172 0.38 17.65 -22.08
C GLN A 172 1.18 17.36 -23.36
N ARG A 173 2.51 17.17 -23.24
CA ARG A 173 3.38 16.89 -24.41
C ARG A 173 3.02 15.59 -25.13
N ASN A 174 2.54 14.60 -24.38
CA ASN A 174 2.16 13.30 -24.92
C ASN A 174 0.66 13.17 -25.22
N ASN A 175 -0.14 14.22 -24.98
CA ASN A 175 -1.60 14.22 -25.10
C ASN A 175 -2.27 13.09 -24.29
N ARG A 176 -1.97 13.00 -23.00
CA ARG A 176 -2.47 11.95 -22.10
C ARG A 176 -2.97 12.50 -20.77
N PRO A 177 -3.82 11.74 -20.05
CA PRO A 177 -4.14 12.05 -18.66
C PRO A 177 -2.92 11.88 -17.76
N ASN A 178 -2.72 12.81 -16.82
CA ASN A 178 -1.61 12.79 -15.87
C ASN A 178 -1.67 11.60 -14.88
N HIS A 179 -2.87 11.11 -14.57
CA HIS A 179 -3.05 9.98 -13.66
C HIS A 179 -2.53 8.65 -14.21
N HIS A 180 -2.29 8.54 -15.52
CA HIS A 180 -1.61 7.37 -16.10
C HIS A 180 -0.19 7.16 -15.57
N TYR A 181 0.43 8.22 -15.04
CA TYR A 181 1.78 8.14 -14.49
C TYR A 181 1.79 7.91 -12.97
N LEU A 182 0.63 7.86 -12.31
CA LEU A 182 0.55 7.69 -10.87
C LEU A 182 0.58 6.20 -10.50
N ARG A 183 1.49 5.80 -9.62
CA ARG A 183 1.53 4.47 -9.01
C ARG A 183 1.34 4.59 -7.51
N CYS A 184 0.12 4.38 -7.04
CA CYS A 184 -0.15 4.40 -5.61
C CYS A 184 -1.24 3.40 -5.18
N ILE A 185 -1.21 3.06 -3.90
CA ILE A 185 -2.35 2.57 -3.14
C ILE A 185 -2.67 3.58 -2.04
N VAL A 186 -3.96 3.81 -1.76
CA VAL A 186 -4.42 4.54 -0.58
C VAL A 186 -4.97 3.54 0.45
N VAL A 187 -4.53 3.59 1.71
CA VAL A 187 -5.12 2.80 2.80
C VAL A 187 -5.60 3.74 3.89
N LEU A 188 -6.86 3.59 4.31
CA LEU A 188 -7.54 4.47 5.24
C LEU A 188 -8.19 3.68 6.37
N ASP A 189 -8.19 4.25 7.57
CA ASP A 189 -9.09 3.83 8.64
C ASP A 189 -10.55 3.94 8.17
N SER A 190 -11.48 3.20 8.79
CA SER A 190 -12.90 3.29 8.44
C SER A 190 -13.65 4.32 9.27
N ASP A 191 -13.09 4.68 10.43
CA ASP A 191 -13.73 5.48 11.47
C ASP A 191 -15.12 4.99 11.90
N LYS A 192 -15.45 3.72 11.62
CA LYS A 192 -16.72 3.14 12.05
C LYS A 192 -16.71 2.93 13.55
N HIS A 193 -17.86 3.16 14.17
CA HIS A 193 -18.13 2.95 15.59
C HIS A 193 -18.93 1.66 15.84
N TYR A 194 -19.47 1.02 14.80
CA TYR A 194 -20.19 -0.24 14.89
C TYR A 194 -20.20 -1.00 13.54
N PRO A 195 -20.44 -2.33 13.56
CA PRO A 195 -20.56 -3.13 12.34
C PRO A 195 -21.69 -2.63 11.44
N GLY A 196 -21.44 -2.54 10.14
CA GLY A 196 -22.44 -2.09 9.16
C GLY A 196 -22.78 -0.59 9.23
N GLN A 197 -22.06 0.21 10.03
CA GLN A 197 -22.21 1.66 9.99
C GLN A 197 -22.00 2.17 8.55
N PRO A 198 -22.94 2.97 8.01
CA PRO A 198 -22.77 3.62 6.73
C PRO A 198 -21.51 4.48 6.73
N GLN A 199 -20.79 4.42 5.63
CA GLN A 199 -19.60 5.24 5.43
C GLN A 199 -19.94 6.73 5.50
N LYS A 200 -19.01 7.53 6.04
CA LYS A 200 -19.20 8.99 6.11
C LYS A 200 -19.08 9.59 4.71
N HIS A 201 -19.80 10.67 4.46
CA HIS A 201 -19.83 11.37 3.17
C HIS A 201 -18.43 11.77 2.64
N GLU A 202 -17.48 12.09 3.52
CA GLU A 202 -16.10 12.45 3.13
C GLU A 202 -15.35 11.31 2.43
N TYR A 203 -15.56 10.06 2.88
CA TYR A 203 -15.00 8.88 2.25
C TYR A 203 -15.70 8.59 0.92
N ASP A 204 -17.03 8.71 0.84
CA ASP A 204 -17.76 8.56 -0.43
C ASP A 204 -17.30 9.59 -1.49
N ALA A 205 -17.03 10.81 -1.06
CA ALA A 205 -16.51 11.87 -1.93
C ALA A 205 -15.08 11.55 -2.40
N LEU A 206 -14.24 11.01 -1.52
CA LEU A 206 -12.89 10.58 -1.87
C LEU A 206 -12.91 9.39 -2.84
N GLU A 207 -13.72 8.36 -2.59
CA GLU A 207 -13.87 7.21 -3.49
C GLU A 207 -14.34 7.65 -4.87
N LYS A 208 -15.36 8.51 -4.96
CA LYS A 208 -15.83 9.07 -6.24
C LYS A 208 -14.72 9.83 -6.96
N TYR A 209 -13.91 10.59 -6.23
CA TYR A 209 -12.75 11.29 -6.80
C TYR A 209 -11.72 10.29 -7.34
N LEU A 210 -11.31 9.29 -6.55
CA LEU A 210 -10.32 8.28 -6.92
C LEU A 210 -10.77 7.48 -8.15
N GLN A 211 -12.03 7.06 -8.17
CA GLN A 211 -12.64 6.39 -9.33
C GLN A 211 -12.66 7.31 -10.57
N GLY A 212 -12.97 8.60 -10.38
CA GLY A 212 -12.97 9.61 -11.46
C GLY A 212 -11.60 9.84 -12.11
N ILE A 213 -10.51 9.58 -11.39
CA ILE A 213 -9.13 9.64 -11.92
C ILE A 213 -8.54 8.24 -12.19
N SER A 214 -9.38 7.20 -12.27
CA SER A 214 -8.98 5.81 -12.52
C SER A 214 -7.96 5.23 -11.52
N VAL A 215 -7.89 5.79 -10.31
CA VAL A 215 -7.12 5.21 -9.19
C VAL A 215 -8.02 4.21 -8.48
N THR A 216 -7.90 2.94 -8.85
CA THR A 216 -8.70 1.84 -8.29
C THR A 216 -8.04 1.14 -7.11
N ASN A 217 -6.75 1.38 -6.90
CA ASN A 217 -5.99 0.84 -5.78
C ASN A 217 -6.20 1.71 -4.54
N TYR A 218 -7.33 1.53 -3.87
CA TYR A 218 -7.54 2.07 -2.52
C TYR A 218 -8.21 1.03 -1.63
N HIS A 219 -8.07 1.16 -0.32
CA HIS A 219 -8.62 0.24 0.66
C HIS A 219 -9.04 1.01 1.92
N ILE A 220 -10.29 0.89 2.32
CA ILE A 220 -10.80 1.38 3.60
C ILE A 220 -10.91 0.16 4.51
N LEU A 221 -10.33 0.24 5.71
CA LEU A 221 -10.28 -0.89 6.62
C LEU A 221 -11.68 -1.41 6.98
N GLU A 222 -11.83 -2.71 7.25
CA GLU A 222 -13.09 -3.30 7.69
C GLU A 222 -13.40 -2.89 9.14
N LYS A 223 -12.36 -2.76 9.96
CA LYS A 223 -12.41 -2.32 11.35
C LYS A 223 -12.25 -0.82 11.48
N ARG A 224 -12.45 -0.27 12.68
CA ARG A 224 -12.36 1.18 12.92
C ARG A 224 -11.05 1.78 12.45
N ALA A 225 -9.94 1.26 12.96
CA ALA A 225 -8.60 1.75 12.66
C ALA A 225 -7.57 0.61 12.71
N MET A 226 -6.34 0.89 12.25
CA MET A 226 -5.25 -0.09 12.28
C MET A 226 -5.01 -0.70 13.67
N GLU A 227 -5.16 0.07 14.75
CA GLU A 227 -4.96 -0.41 16.13
C GLU A 227 -5.89 -1.58 16.47
N ASN A 228 -7.06 -1.66 15.82
CA ASN A 228 -8.02 -2.75 16.00
C ASN A 228 -7.57 -4.07 15.34
N TYR A 229 -6.44 -4.10 14.62
CA TYR A 229 -5.80 -5.31 14.09
C TYR A 229 -4.69 -5.87 14.97
N ILE A 230 -4.33 -5.18 16.07
CA ILE A 230 -3.39 -5.72 17.05
C ILE A 230 -4.04 -6.94 17.73
N PRO A 231 -3.36 -8.11 17.80
CA PRO A 231 -3.90 -9.30 18.45
C PRO A 231 -4.22 -9.08 19.93
N ASP A 232 -5.32 -9.68 20.40
CA ASP A 232 -5.76 -9.58 21.80
C ASP A 232 -4.67 -9.95 22.81
N ASP A 233 -3.88 -11.00 22.53
CA ASP A 233 -2.79 -11.42 23.42
C ASP A 233 -1.70 -10.36 23.58
N VAL A 234 -1.45 -9.55 22.54
CA VAL A 234 -0.53 -8.42 22.59
C VAL A 234 -1.14 -7.31 23.46
N ILE A 235 -2.40 -6.94 23.21
CA ILE A 235 -3.11 -5.93 24.01
C ILE A 235 -3.12 -6.32 25.49
N ILE A 236 -3.52 -7.56 25.79
CA ILE A 236 -3.60 -8.07 27.15
C ILE A 236 -2.23 -8.04 27.80
N LYS A 237 -1.17 -8.50 27.13
CA LYS A 237 0.18 -8.55 27.70
C LYS A 237 0.74 -7.16 27.96
N GLU A 238 0.70 -6.27 26.97
CA GLU A 238 1.40 -4.98 27.01
C GLU A 238 0.67 -3.96 27.89
N LEU A 239 -0.64 -4.11 28.07
CA LEU A 239 -1.44 -3.26 28.97
C LEU A 239 -1.69 -3.90 30.35
N ASN A 240 -1.10 -5.06 30.65
CA ASN A 240 -1.25 -5.73 31.95
C ASN A 240 -0.49 -5.01 33.07
N GLY A 241 -0.96 -3.84 33.48
CA GLY A 241 -0.38 -3.04 34.55
C GLY A 241 -1.45 -2.30 35.35
N LYS A 242 -1.07 -1.81 36.53
CA LYS A 242 -2.00 -1.14 37.46
C LYS A 242 -2.81 -0.01 36.81
N ALA A 243 -2.19 0.75 35.89
CA ALA A 243 -2.83 1.88 35.22
C ALA A 243 -4.02 1.47 34.32
N ASN A 244 -3.94 0.31 33.68
CA ASN A 244 -4.93 -0.15 32.69
C ASN A 244 -5.72 -1.39 33.15
N GLN A 245 -5.57 -1.82 34.40
CA GLN A 245 -6.16 -3.08 34.88
C GLN A 245 -7.69 -3.11 34.77
N SER A 246 -8.37 -2.03 35.13
CA SER A 246 -9.83 -1.93 35.00
C SER A 246 -10.26 -2.00 33.53
N TRP A 247 -9.54 -1.30 32.65
CA TRP A 247 -9.81 -1.31 31.22
C TRP A 247 -9.62 -2.70 30.62
N ILE A 248 -8.52 -3.38 30.95
CA ILE A 248 -8.24 -4.75 30.49
C ILE A 248 -9.28 -5.75 31.00
N ASN A 249 -9.74 -5.57 32.24
CA ASN A 249 -10.80 -6.41 32.78
C ASN A 249 -12.09 -6.26 31.98
N VAL A 250 -12.45 -5.05 31.54
CA VAL A 250 -13.62 -4.85 30.66
C VAL A 250 -13.35 -5.41 29.26
N TYR A 251 -12.20 -5.08 28.66
CA TYR A 251 -11.82 -5.47 27.30
C TYR A 251 -11.90 -6.98 27.06
N LYS A 252 -11.48 -7.80 28.03
CA LYS A 252 -11.51 -9.27 27.94
C LYS A 252 -12.92 -9.84 27.74
N TYR A 253 -13.96 -9.15 28.19
CA TYR A 253 -15.35 -9.58 28.04
C TYR A 253 -16.06 -8.95 26.84
N LEU A 254 -15.37 -8.08 26.07
CA LEU A 254 -15.94 -7.53 24.86
C LEU A 254 -16.07 -8.60 23.77
N THR A 255 -17.15 -8.51 23.01
CA THR A 255 -17.34 -9.30 21.79
C THR A 255 -16.34 -8.89 20.71
N VAL A 256 -16.21 -9.70 19.65
CA VAL A 256 -15.36 -9.38 18.51
C VAL A 256 -15.76 -8.04 17.88
N ASP A 257 -17.05 -7.86 17.60
CA ASP A 257 -17.60 -6.61 17.05
C ASP A 257 -17.30 -5.40 17.95
N GLN A 258 -17.47 -5.53 19.26
CA GLN A 258 -17.13 -4.45 20.19
C GLN A 258 -15.64 -4.09 20.11
N LYS A 259 -14.73 -5.06 20.02
CA LYS A 259 -13.28 -4.81 19.91
C LYS A 259 -12.89 -4.21 18.56
N ASP A 260 -13.57 -4.60 17.48
CA ASP A 260 -13.29 -4.13 16.11
C ASP A 260 -13.59 -2.66 15.90
N PHE A 261 -14.54 -2.13 16.66
CA PHE A 261 -14.98 -0.73 16.54
C PHE A 261 -14.70 0.13 17.78
N LEU A 262 -13.90 -0.38 18.72
CA LEU A 262 -13.50 0.32 19.94
C LEU A 262 -12.40 1.36 19.67
N SER A 263 -12.59 2.59 20.16
CA SER A 263 -11.48 3.55 20.32
C SER A 263 -10.68 3.26 21.60
N TYR A 264 -9.36 3.24 21.50
CA TYR A 264 -8.48 3.00 22.64
C TYR A 264 -8.18 4.27 23.47
N ASN A 265 -8.37 5.49 22.93
CA ASN A 265 -8.05 6.74 23.65
C ASN A 265 -9.23 7.30 24.44
N THR A 266 -10.34 7.51 23.76
CA THR A 266 -11.62 7.94 24.33
C THR A 266 -12.69 7.61 23.29
N ASP A 267 -13.82 7.10 23.75
CA ASP A 267 -14.99 6.86 22.89
C ASP A 267 -16.24 7.27 23.67
N PHE A 268 -17.27 7.70 22.95
CA PHE A 268 -18.59 8.07 23.48
C PHE A 268 -18.74 9.49 24.02
N SER A 269 -19.94 10.03 23.85
CA SER A 269 -20.33 11.37 24.33
C SER A 269 -20.98 11.28 25.71
N ARG A 270 -20.97 12.38 26.46
CA ARG A 270 -21.76 12.51 27.69
C ARG A 270 -23.11 13.13 27.38
N GLY A 271 -24.17 12.62 28.00
CA GLY A 271 -25.48 13.25 28.04
C GLY A 271 -25.53 14.41 29.03
N GLU A 272 -26.68 15.08 29.10
CA GLU A 272 -26.91 16.21 30.01
C GLU A 272 -26.82 15.82 31.49
N ASP A 273 -27.09 14.55 31.81
CA ASP A 273 -26.96 14.00 33.17
C ASP A 273 -25.51 13.63 33.54
N GLY A 274 -24.56 13.93 32.66
CA GLY A 274 -23.14 13.66 32.84
C GLY A 274 -22.74 12.21 32.59
N LYS A 275 -23.67 11.30 32.27
CA LYS A 275 -23.38 9.89 31.98
C LYS A 275 -23.02 9.70 30.51
N ILE A 276 -22.26 8.65 30.21
CA ILE A 276 -22.08 8.20 28.82
C ILE A 276 -23.44 7.96 28.15
N PHE A 277 -23.64 8.65 27.04
CA PHE A 277 -24.77 8.49 26.15
C PHE A 277 -24.30 7.80 24.88
N LEU A 278 -24.95 6.69 24.55
CA LEU A 278 -24.73 5.96 23.31
C LEU A 278 -25.94 6.15 22.38
N PRO A 279 -25.75 6.63 21.15
CA PRO A 279 -26.78 6.59 20.12
C PRO A 279 -27.34 5.16 19.96
N PRO A 280 -28.62 4.99 19.58
CA PRO A 280 -29.30 3.68 19.61
C PRO A 280 -28.54 2.52 18.93
N LEU A 281 -27.92 2.79 17.77
CA LEU A 281 -27.15 1.77 17.03
C LEU A 281 -25.85 1.39 17.74
N ILE A 282 -25.18 2.34 18.40
CA ILE A 282 -23.98 2.07 19.20
C ILE A 282 -24.37 1.35 20.50
N ALA A 283 -25.49 1.76 21.13
CA ALA A 283 -26.02 1.11 22.33
C ALA A 283 -26.40 -0.36 22.08
N ALA A 284 -26.86 -0.69 20.87
CA ALA A 284 -27.16 -2.07 20.48
C ALA A 284 -25.90 -2.96 20.39
N VAL A 285 -24.74 -2.38 20.12
CA VAL A 285 -23.46 -3.09 20.09
C VAL A 285 -22.83 -3.12 21.48
N TYR A 286 -22.77 -1.99 22.18
CA TYR A 286 -22.16 -1.87 23.49
C TYR A 286 -23.18 -2.03 24.62
N VAL A 287 -23.75 -3.23 24.74
CA VAL A 287 -24.65 -3.61 25.84
C VAL A 287 -23.85 -3.85 27.13
N LEU A 288 -23.36 -2.75 27.71
CA LEU A 288 -22.48 -2.73 28.87
C LEU A 288 -23.12 -1.93 30.02
N SER A 289 -22.71 -2.22 31.25
CA SER A 289 -23.10 -1.39 32.39
C SER A 289 -22.51 0.02 32.26
N GLN A 290 -23.14 1.01 32.88
CA GLN A 290 -22.62 2.38 32.91
C GLN A 290 -21.18 2.43 33.44
N ALA A 291 -20.87 1.64 34.47
CA ALA A 291 -19.52 1.59 35.04
C ALA A 291 -18.48 1.09 34.02
N ASN A 292 -18.82 0.07 33.22
CA ASN A 292 -17.93 -0.43 32.18
C ASN A 292 -17.79 0.57 31.02
N LEU A 293 -18.87 1.28 30.66
CA LEU A 293 -18.82 2.35 29.66
C LEU A 293 -17.92 3.50 30.09
N GLU A 294 -17.98 3.93 31.36
CA GLU A 294 -17.07 4.96 31.88
C GLU A 294 -15.61 4.52 31.85
N ILE A 295 -15.33 3.24 32.13
CA ILE A 295 -13.98 2.67 32.02
C ILE A 295 -13.48 2.74 30.57
N LEU A 296 -14.29 2.31 29.59
CA LEU A 296 -13.90 2.36 28.18
C LEU A 296 -13.78 3.80 27.66
N HIS A 297 -14.69 4.69 28.06
CA HIS A 297 -14.68 6.11 27.69
C HIS A 297 -13.40 6.81 28.14
N LYS A 298 -12.87 6.48 29.33
CA LYS A 298 -11.59 7.00 29.80
C LYS A 298 -10.42 6.59 28.90
N GLY A 299 -10.55 5.45 28.22
CA GLY A 299 -9.51 4.83 27.39
C GLY A 299 -8.33 4.31 28.18
N ILE A 300 -7.27 3.95 27.45
CA ILE A 300 -6.04 3.43 28.03
C ILE A 300 -5.07 4.56 28.36
N GLU A 301 -4.36 4.40 29.47
CA GLU A 301 -3.18 5.20 29.80
C GLU A 301 -1.96 4.58 29.11
N TYR A 302 -1.57 5.14 27.96
CA TYR A 302 -0.38 4.71 27.22
C TYR A 302 0.48 5.91 26.81
N PRO A 303 1.74 6.01 27.28
CA PRO A 303 2.60 7.15 26.97
C PRO A 303 2.80 7.31 25.47
N ARG A 304 2.52 8.52 24.95
CA ARG A 304 2.62 8.84 23.52
C ARG A 304 1.87 7.82 22.65
N PHE A 305 0.62 7.52 23.00
CA PHE A 305 -0.22 6.52 22.33
C PHE A 305 -0.04 6.51 20.80
N LYS A 306 -0.17 7.66 20.14
CA LYS A 306 -0.07 7.74 18.68
C LYS A 306 1.30 7.33 18.11
N ASP A 307 2.39 7.53 18.84
CA ASP A 307 3.75 7.18 18.39
C ASP A 307 4.22 5.79 18.85
N GLU A 308 3.77 5.32 20.01
CA GLU A 308 4.30 4.11 20.65
C GLU A 308 3.37 2.91 20.53
N PHE A 309 2.05 3.12 20.44
CA PHE A 309 1.09 2.03 20.36
C PHE A 309 1.16 1.26 19.03
N PRO A 310 1.36 1.92 17.87
CA PRO A 310 1.53 1.20 16.60
C PRO A 310 2.76 0.28 16.57
N LYS A 311 3.78 0.54 17.41
CA LYS A 311 4.96 -0.34 17.53
C LYS A 311 4.63 -1.73 18.08
N LEU A 312 3.44 -1.91 18.67
CA LEU A 312 2.96 -3.21 19.11
C LEU A 312 2.82 -4.22 17.95
N PHE A 313 2.74 -3.77 16.70
CA PHE A 313 2.84 -4.64 15.52
C PHE A 313 4.18 -5.40 15.41
N ASN A 314 5.24 -4.92 16.09
CA ASN A 314 6.54 -5.60 16.16
C ASN A 314 6.63 -6.60 17.33
N ASN A 315 5.56 -6.81 18.10
CA ASN A 315 5.59 -7.75 19.23
C ASN A 315 5.76 -9.19 18.74
N ALA A 316 6.51 -10.02 19.46
CA ALA A 316 6.73 -11.43 19.10
C ALA A 316 5.44 -12.28 19.04
N LEU A 317 4.36 -11.83 19.67
CA LEU A 317 3.04 -12.47 19.59
C LEU A 317 2.27 -12.10 18.30
N VAL A 318 2.74 -11.11 17.54
CA VAL A 318 2.22 -10.79 16.20
C VAL A 318 2.82 -11.79 15.22
N ASN A 319 1.94 -12.55 14.56
CA ASN A 319 2.30 -13.50 13.52
C ASN A 319 1.14 -13.67 12.54
N LYS A 320 1.37 -14.40 11.45
CA LYS A 320 0.36 -14.64 10.40
C LYS A 320 -0.96 -15.17 10.96
N LYS A 321 -0.91 -16.10 11.92
CA LYS A 321 -2.10 -16.69 12.53
C LYS A 321 -2.84 -15.65 13.36
N THR A 322 -2.15 -14.99 14.29
CA THR A 322 -2.81 -14.03 15.21
C THR A 322 -3.37 -12.81 14.47
N LEU A 323 -2.69 -12.33 13.42
CA LEU A 323 -3.20 -11.26 12.57
C LEU A 323 -4.43 -11.69 11.77
N ARG A 324 -4.43 -12.91 11.22
CA ARG A 324 -5.60 -13.44 10.49
C ARG A 324 -6.79 -13.69 11.42
N ASP A 325 -6.54 -14.29 12.58
CA ASP A 325 -7.55 -14.51 13.61
C ASP A 325 -8.13 -13.18 14.08
N ARG A 326 -7.28 -12.16 14.25
CA ARG A 326 -7.74 -10.81 14.59
C ARG A 326 -8.54 -10.22 13.44
N ALA A 327 -8.03 -10.21 12.20
CA ALA A 327 -8.73 -9.63 11.04
C ALA A 327 -10.12 -10.23 10.83
N GLY A 328 -10.27 -11.55 10.96
CA GLY A 328 -11.56 -12.24 10.80
C GLY A 328 -12.01 -12.43 9.35
N SER A 329 -11.24 -11.93 8.38
CA SER A 329 -11.48 -12.01 6.93
C SER A 329 -10.16 -12.18 6.16
N ASN A 330 -10.21 -12.14 4.82
CA ASN A 330 -9.03 -12.13 3.95
C ASN A 330 -8.56 -10.70 3.59
N GLU A 331 -8.98 -9.69 4.36
CA GLU A 331 -8.66 -8.29 4.10
C GLU A 331 -7.15 -8.01 4.02
N LEU A 332 -6.36 -8.61 4.91
CA LEU A 332 -4.90 -8.42 4.95
C LEU A 332 -4.23 -8.94 3.67
N GLU A 333 -4.69 -10.09 3.16
CA GLU A 333 -4.27 -10.61 1.86
C GLU A 333 -4.69 -9.69 0.71
N ILE A 334 -5.91 -9.12 0.75
CA ILE A 334 -6.38 -8.17 -0.26
C ILE A 334 -5.51 -6.90 -0.28
N ILE A 335 -5.15 -6.35 0.89
CA ILE A 335 -4.22 -5.21 0.99
C ILE A 335 -2.87 -5.58 0.39
N LEU A 336 -2.33 -6.75 0.74
CA LEU A 336 -1.06 -7.24 0.20
C LEU A 336 -1.11 -7.37 -1.33
N ASP A 337 -2.18 -7.93 -1.89
CA ASP A 337 -2.34 -8.10 -3.33
C ASP A 337 -2.45 -6.75 -4.05
N LYS A 338 -3.12 -5.77 -3.46
CA LYS A 338 -3.14 -4.39 -3.98
C LYS A 338 -1.74 -3.77 -3.98
N ILE A 339 -0.94 -3.97 -2.94
CA ILE A 339 0.46 -3.51 -2.89
C ILE A 339 1.31 -4.23 -3.95
N LYS A 340 1.18 -5.55 -4.07
CA LYS A 340 1.87 -6.34 -5.12
C LYS A 340 1.49 -5.84 -6.50
N SER A 341 0.24 -5.44 -6.69
CA SER A 341 -0.21 -4.84 -7.94
C SER A 341 0.44 -3.48 -8.23
N LEU A 342 1.32 -2.90 -7.41
CA LEU A 342 2.10 -1.72 -7.79
C LEU A 342 3.43 -2.07 -8.46
N THR A 343 3.86 -3.32 -8.33
CA THR A 343 5.20 -3.84 -8.68
C THR A 343 5.15 -5.13 -9.46
#